data_AF-A0A8J7MG22-F1
#
_entry.id   AF-A0A8J7MG22-F1
#
_cell.length_a   1.000
_cell.length_b   1.000
_cell.length_c   1.000
_cell.angle_alpha   90.00
_cell.angle_beta   90.00
_cell.angle_gamma   90.00
#
_symmetry.space_group_name_H-M   'P 1'
#
loop_
_entity.id
_entity.type
_entity.pdbx_description
1 polymer ?
#
loop_
_entity_poly.entity_id
_entity_poly.type
_entity_poly.pdbx_seq_one_letter_code
_entity_poly.pdbx_strand_id
1 'polypeptide(L)'
;MKFTSQNLPRLDLNDFKLHQKVYHLNDGPGEVIIVDDDRVKVGWDDGSNYSFWKSEPKRYSEGFVSKANYFIYVAAEKLRSQLPAIHHAARVNGTLVAPSSPNGSDIELVKIWAQGESSENKEATLTRMLSARLAEKAVAEYFESNNYTVDDIAASQINEDNNGDWKLYDLRVQPSKPRGGILYVDVKNSRRSELNPKSYTRHCVPNFKFTSDYRSTRKRQEVQIAGALSSYVHYKKITAEPGEVLYLGLTSQKVIDGMIRHFSGDGLIIDFALCGQRMLPPWTFEHQPEVYQLRQRLIQCIALEQASIDESAPDEYKILQLAKSIRPLGFSRYSYERVLAEGIQTLGLSLPVIYLSVLKHFINSLQQERDYNARAIESLIYTGAASNDKLTPMFVYDPLETVGALLACLSKLWKNKTEELKRFKSFRLIGLNSLRGARDGEDSSWQTLVTYCGGWTTTAAGKLKPCGNTPLVWGECCTCDCGYLICPECEFCCKTCKSL
;
A
#
# COMPACT_ATOMS: atom_id res chain seq x y z
N MET A 1 4.26 5.70 36.19
CA MET A 1 5.62 5.95 36.74
C MET A 1 6.42 6.72 35.72
N LYS A 2 6.85 7.96 36.01
CA LYS A 2 7.85 8.68 35.21
C LYS A 2 9.22 8.23 35.70
N PHE A 3 10.01 7.56 34.85
CA PHE A 3 11.41 7.28 35.14
C PHE A 3 12.24 8.51 34.79
N THR A 4 12.89 9.13 35.78
CA THR A 4 13.86 10.21 35.57
C THR A 4 15.23 9.60 35.27
N SER A 5 15.97 10.16 34.32
CA SER A 5 17.21 9.63 33.72
C SER A 5 18.44 9.62 34.64
N GLN A 6 18.29 9.81 35.95
CA GLN A 6 19.42 10.20 36.81
C GLN A 6 20.20 9.07 37.49
N ASN A 7 19.88 7.79 37.29
CA ASN A 7 20.63 6.67 37.89
C ASN A 7 20.77 5.46 36.95
N LEU A 8 21.20 5.69 35.70
CA LEU A 8 21.58 4.57 34.81
C LEU A 8 23.10 4.35 34.90
N PRO A 9 23.57 3.11 35.05
CA PRO A 9 25.00 2.81 34.99
C PRO A 9 25.53 3.19 33.60
N ARG A 10 26.56 4.04 33.59
CA ARG A 10 27.32 4.42 32.39
C ARG A 10 28.52 3.49 32.25
N LEU A 11 28.73 2.95 31.06
CA LEU A 11 29.87 2.09 30.74
C LEU A 11 30.71 2.74 29.63
N ASP A 12 32.04 2.70 29.79
CA ASP A 12 33.03 3.26 28.86
C ASP A 12 33.12 2.38 27.60
N LEU A 13 33.28 3.01 26.43
CA LEU A 13 33.50 2.34 25.14
C LEU A 13 34.69 1.38 25.14
N ASN A 14 35.68 1.59 26.02
CA ASN A 14 36.86 0.72 26.15
C ASN A 14 36.61 -0.58 26.95
N ASP A 15 35.47 -0.69 27.66
CA ASP A 15 35.14 -1.89 28.46
C ASP A 15 34.55 -3.05 27.63
N PHE A 16 34.41 -2.85 26.32
CA PHE A 16 33.79 -3.82 25.41
C PHE A 16 34.81 -4.89 24.97
N LYS A 17 34.63 -6.12 25.47
CA LYS A 17 35.40 -7.29 25.02
C LYS A 17 35.10 -7.63 23.56
N LEU A 18 36.08 -8.22 22.87
CA LEU A 18 36.08 -8.64 21.44
C LEU A 18 34.89 -9.50 20.95
N HIS A 19 33.96 -9.89 21.82
CA HIS A 19 32.83 -10.79 21.51
C HIS A 19 31.45 -10.11 21.59
N GLN A 20 31.36 -8.82 21.92
CA GLN A 20 30.07 -8.12 21.97
C GLN A 20 29.69 -7.54 20.61
N LYS A 21 28.42 -7.72 20.21
CA LYS A 21 27.85 -7.04 19.05
C LYS A 21 26.95 -5.91 19.52
N VAL A 22 27.23 -4.70 19.03
CA VAL A 22 26.41 -3.50 19.28
C VAL A 22 25.60 -3.21 18.03
N TYR A 23 24.29 -3.10 18.20
CA TYR A 23 23.35 -2.75 17.14
C TYR A 23 22.77 -1.37 17.43
N HIS A 24 23.15 -0.38 16.63
CA HIS A 24 22.57 0.97 16.72
C HIS A 24 21.22 0.99 16.02
N LEU A 25 20.19 1.44 16.74
CA LEU A 25 18.84 1.57 16.19
C LEU A 25 18.62 2.91 15.51
N ASN A 26 19.58 3.84 15.58
CA ASN A 26 19.55 5.18 14.97
C ASN A 26 20.88 5.50 14.29
N ASP A 27 20.85 6.41 13.30
CA ASP A 27 22.05 6.95 12.66
C ASP A 27 22.65 8.04 13.57
N GLY A 28 23.39 7.63 14.60
CA GLY A 28 24.03 8.51 15.59
C GLY A 28 23.66 8.14 17.04
N PRO A 29 23.91 9.05 18.00
CA PRO A 29 23.49 8.89 19.39
C PRO A 29 22.01 8.50 19.47
N GLY A 30 21.71 7.41 20.16
CA GLY A 30 20.38 6.83 20.15
C GLY A 30 20.30 5.50 20.85
N GLU A 31 19.15 4.84 20.73
CA GLU A 31 18.97 3.53 21.33
C GLU A 31 19.90 2.50 20.69
N VAL A 32 20.51 1.67 21.54
CA VAL A 32 21.34 0.55 21.14
C VAL A 32 20.87 -0.74 21.78
N ILE A 33 21.13 -1.84 21.09
CA ILE A 33 21.02 -3.18 21.64
C ILE A 33 22.43 -3.75 21.70
N ILE A 34 22.88 -4.09 22.90
CA ILE A 34 24.17 -4.73 23.12
C ILE A 34 23.91 -6.18 23.47
N VAL A 35 24.48 -7.07 22.68
CA VAL A 35 24.44 -8.51 22.91
C VAL A 35 25.82 -8.93 23.40
N ASP A 36 25.88 -9.35 24.66
CA ASP A 36 27.04 -10.05 25.22
C ASP A 36 26.75 -11.55 25.38
N ASP A 37 27.76 -12.31 25.79
CA ASP A 37 27.62 -13.76 25.87
C ASP A 37 26.50 -14.23 26.82
N ASP A 38 26.07 -13.41 27.77
CA ASP A 38 25.14 -13.79 28.82
C ASP A 38 23.95 -12.86 29.03
N ARG A 39 23.88 -11.74 28.31
CA ARG A 39 22.84 -10.72 28.47
C ARG A 39 22.57 -9.99 27.16
N VAL A 40 21.31 -9.65 26.94
CA VAL A 40 20.94 -8.56 26.03
C VAL A 40 20.65 -7.34 26.89
N LYS A 41 21.32 -6.24 26.58
CA LYS A 41 21.11 -4.96 27.24
C LYS A 41 20.52 -4.00 26.23
N VAL A 42 19.42 -3.37 26.60
CA VAL A 42 18.84 -2.26 25.81
C VAL A 42 19.23 -0.97 26.52
N GLY A 43 19.84 -0.07 25.76
CA GLY A 43 20.38 1.16 26.29
C GLY A 43 20.36 2.30 25.28
N TRP A 44 20.93 3.43 25.68
CA TRP A 44 21.11 4.62 24.86
C TRP A 44 22.59 4.90 24.78
N ASP A 45 23.08 5.04 23.56
CA ASP A 45 24.41 5.52 23.22
C ASP A 45 24.34 7.03 23.00
N ASP A 46 25.10 7.80 23.77
CA ASP A 46 25.21 9.25 23.56
C ASP A 46 26.34 9.66 22.60
N GLY A 47 27.03 8.68 22.01
CA GLY A 47 28.20 8.85 21.16
C GLY A 47 29.53 8.78 21.93
N SER A 48 29.48 8.75 23.26
CA SER A 48 30.64 8.62 24.13
C SER A 48 30.52 7.50 25.16
N ASN A 49 29.29 7.16 25.58
CA ASN A 49 28.98 6.17 26.59
C ASN A 49 27.63 5.50 26.33
N TYR A 50 27.47 4.30 26.89
CA TYR A 50 26.20 3.61 26.90
C TYR A 50 25.52 3.71 28.27
N SER A 51 24.21 3.92 28.26
CA SER A 51 23.37 3.92 29.46
C SER A 51 22.23 2.90 29.30
N PHE A 52 22.10 1.95 30.23
CA PHE A 52 21.15 0.83 30.09
C PHE A 52 20.01 0.95 31.09
N TRP A 53 18.76 0.95 30.60
CA TRP A 53 17.58 0.92 31.48
C TRP A 53 16.98 -0.48 31.65
N LYS A 54 17.42 -1.46 30.86
CA LYS A 54 16.96 -2.85 31.02
C LYS A 54 18.11 -3.83 30.79
N SER A 55 18.40 -4.63 31.82
CA SER A 55 19.35 -5.74 31.81
C SER A 55 18.62 -6.96 32.37
N GLU A 56 18.11 -7.83 31.51
CA GLU A 56 17.48 -9.08 31.97
C GLU A 56 18.55 -10.19 32.06
N PRO A 57 18.73 -10.84 33.23
CA PRO A 57 19.54 -12.04 33.31
C PRO A 57 18.84 -13.21 32.59
N LYS A 58 19.62 -14.06 31.91
CA LYS A 58 19.15 -15.32 31.33
C LYS A 58 18.42 -16.17 32.39
N ARG A 59 17.09 -16.14 32.44
CA ARG A 59 16.31 -17.25 33.01
C ARG A 59 16.07 -18.27 31.91
N TYR A 60 17.12 -19.04 31.59
CA TYR A 60 16.98 -20.33 30.92
C TYR A 60 16.64 -21.38 31.97
N SER A 61 15.38 -21.47 32.36
CA SER A 61 14.88 -22.72 32.90
C SER A 61 14.53 -23.62 31.72
N GLU A 62 15.44 -24.53 31.40
CA GLU A 62 15.20 -25.81 30.73
C GLU A 62 14.19 -25.77 29.56
N GLY A 63 14.61 -25.20 28.41
CA GLY A 63 13.81 -25.27 27.18
C GLY A 63 14.28 -24.37 26.04
N PHE A 64 15.30 -24.82 25.31
CA PHE A 64 15.44 -24.67 23.84
C PHE A 64 15.23 -23.30 23.12
N VAL A 65 15.63 -22.17 23.70
CA VAL A 65 15.68 -20.89 22.95
C VAL A 65 17.15 -20.48 22.77
N SER A 66 17.64 -20.46 21.53
CA SER A 66 19.03 -20.04 21.24
C SER A 66 19.24 -18.54 21.51
N LYS A 67 20.48 -18.05 21.66
CA LYS A 67 20.78 -16.61 21.83
C LYS A 67 20.13 -15.73 20.75
N ALA A 68 20.08 -16.22 19.51
CA ALA A 68 19.44 -15.53 18.39
C ALA A 68 17.92 -15.42 18.59
N ASN A 69 17.29 -16.50 19.04
CA ASN A 69 15.83 -16.55 19.25
C ASN A 69 15.35 -15.50 20.28
N TYR A 70 16.12 -15.25 21.35
CA TYR A 70 15.78 -14.20 22.31
C TYR A 70 15.92 -12.79 21.71
N PHE A 71 16.91 -12.56 20.82
CA PHE A 71 17.06 -11.28 20.14
C PHE A 71 15.89 -11.02 19.17
N ILE A 72 15.50 -12.03 18.38
CA ILE A 72 14.31 -11.98 17.53
C ILE A 72 13.07 -11.67 18.37
N TYR A 73 12.89 -12.35 19.50
CA TYR A 73 11.76 -12.11 20.40
C TYR A 73 11.77 -10.68 20.96
N VAL A 74 12.91 -10.17 21.41
CA VAL A 74 13.02 -8.80 21.94
C VAL A 74 12.80 -7.76 20.83
N ALA A 75 13.37 -7.96 19.65
CA ALA A 75 13.12 -7.12 18.49
C ALA A 75 11.63 -7.15 18.10
N ALA A 76 11.00 -8.31 18.22
CA ALA A 76 9.58 -8.51 17.94
C ALA A 76 8.67 -7.78 18.91
N GLU A 77 8.91 -7.94 20.21
CA GLU A 77 8.19 -7.24 21.26
C GLU A 77 8.45 -5.73 21.20
N LYS A 78 9.66 -5.32 20.81
CA LYS A 78 9.97 -3.91 20.57
C LYS A 78 9.21 -3.38 19.35
N LEU A 79 9.16 -4.11 18.24
CA LEU A 79 8.36 -3.74 17.09
C LEU A 79 6.89 -3.59 17.48
N ARG A 80 6.32 -4.59 18.17
CA ARG A 80 4.93 -4.58 18.66
C ARG A 80 4.64 -3.42 19.60
N SER A 81 5.52 -3.13 20.54
CA SER A 81 5.35 -1.99 21.46
C SER A 81 5.51 -0.64 20.77
N GLN A 82 6.29 -0.57 19.68
CA GLN A 82 6.45 0.61 18.85
C GLN A 82 5.41 0.70 17.73
N LEU A 83 4.60 -0.35 17.49
CA LEU A 83 3.55 -0.32 16.46
C LEU A 83 2.63 0.88 16.59
N PRO A 84 2.10 1.22 17.79
CA PRO A 84 1.28 2.41 17.94
C PRO A 84 2.02 3.69 17.51
N ALA A 85 3.33 3.80 17.75
CA ALA A 85 4.14 4.93 17.33
C ALA A 85 4.43 4.92 15.83
N ILE A 86 4.66 3.74 15.21
CA ILE A 86 4.78 3.59 13.75
C ILE A 86 3.46 3.92 13.06
N HIS A 87 2.33 3.46 13.62
CA HIS A 87 0.99 3.73 13.09
C HIS A 87 0.65 5.19 13.25
N HIS A 88 0.96 5.77 14.42
CA HIS A 88 0.82 7.18 14.66
C HIS A 88 1.71 7.96 13.70
N ALA A 89 2.98 7.60 13.50
CA ALA A 89 3.85 8.24 12.53
C ALA A 89 3.32 8.11 11.10
N ALA A 90 2.85 6.94 10.65
CA ALA A 90 2.24 6.80 9.33
C ALA A 90 0.93 7.62 9.18
N ARG A 91 0.19 7.78 10.27
CA ARG A 91 -1.07 8.55 10.30
C ARG A 91 -0.86 10.06 10.52
N VAL A 92 0.22 10.45 11.20
CA VAL A 92 0.55 11.82 11.64
C VAL A 92 1.64 12.46 10.80
N ASN A 93 2.51 11.69 10.13
CA ASN A 93 3.45 12.19 9.12
C ASN A 93 2.73 12.59 7.81
N GLY A 94 1.51 13.11 7.91
CA GLY A 94 0.87 13.85 6.84
C GLY A 94 0.27 13.01 5.72
N THR A 95 -0.14 11.76 5.95
CA THR A 95 -0.89 11.06 4.89
C THR A 95 -2.22 11.75 4.62
N LEU A 96 -2.87 12.34 5.63
CA LEU A 96 -3.90 13.35 5.42
C LEU A 96 -3.26 14.73 5.40
N VAL A 97 -3.36 15.41 4.26
CA VAL A 97 -2.85 16.77 4.05
C VAL A 97 -4.03 17.69 3.80
N ALA A 98 -4.09 18.80 4.53
CA ALA A 98 -5.00 19.89 4.23
C ALA A 98 -4.28 20.87 3.29
N PRO A 99 -4.50 20.78 1.96
CA PRO A 99 -3.77 21.61 1.03
C PRO A 99 -4.08 23.09 1.24
N SER A 100 -3.09 23.95 1.00
CA SER A 100 -3.30 25.39 0.93
C SER A 100 -4.41 25.77 -0.05
N SER A 101 -5.21 26.77 0.35
CA SER A 101 -6.34 27.26 -0.44
C SER A 101 -5.93 27.62 -1.88
N PRO A 102 -6.80 27.38 -2.87
CA PRO A 102 -6.47 27.66 -4.27
C PRO A 102 -6.29 29.17 -4.45
N ASN A 103 -5.16 29.57 -5.05
CA ASN A 103 -4.88 30.97 -5.38
C ASN A 103 -5.37 31.33 -6.79
N GLY A 104 -5.13 32.57 -7.24
CA GLY A 104 -5.55 33.03 -8.58
C GLY A 104 -5.00 32.17 -9.73
N SER A 105 -3.72 31.79 -9.65
CA SER A 105 -3.06 30.92 -10.65
C SER A 105 -3.63 29.51 -10.66
N ASP A 106 -3.98 28.95 -9.49
CA ASP A 106 -4.64 27.64 -9.39
C ASP A 106 -6.01 27.68 -10.11
N ILE A 107 -6.77 28.75 -9.92
CA ILE A 107 -8.07 28.94 -10.57
C ILE A 107 -7.92 29.13 -12.09
N GLU A 108 -6.89 29.83 -12.54
CA GLU A 108 -6.57 29.99 -13.96
C GLU A 108 -6.22 28.65 -14.62
N LEU A 109 -5.34 27.87 -14.01
CA LEU A 109 -4.95 26.55 -14.48
C LEU A 109 -6.15 25.60 -14.58
N VAL A 110 -7.02 25.58 -13.56
CA VAL A 110 -8.27 24.82 -13.56
C VAL A 110 -9.19 25.20 -14.72
N LYS A 111 -9.24 26.49 -15.07
CA LYS A 111 -10.02 26.95 -16.23
C LYS A 111 -9.41 26.46 -17.54
N ILE A 112 -8.08 26.47 -17.68
CA ILE A 112 -7.37 25.92 -18.84
C ILE A 112 -7.72 24.44 -19.03
N TRP A 113 -7.66 23.63 -17.96
CA TRP A 113 -8.01 22.21 -18.04
C TRP A 113 -9.48 21.92 -18.33
N ALA A 114 -10.37 22.85 -17.98
CA ALA A 114 -11.80 22.75 -18.25
C ALA A 114 -12.23 23.32 -19.62
N GLN A 115 -11.28 23.77 -20.46
CA GLN A 115 -11.59 24.29 -21.80
C GLN A 115 -12.20 23.20 -22.69
N GLY A 116 -13.17 23.58 -23.54
CA GLY A 116 -13.83 22.68 -24.49
C GLY A 116 -15.02 21.89 -23.93
N GLU A 117 -15.34 22.04 -22.64
CA GLU A 117 -16.48 21.37 -22.02
C GLU A 117 -17.81 22.10 -22.29
N SER A 118 -18.87 21.32 -22.51
CA SER A 118 -20.24 21.84 -22.67
C SER A 118 -20.72 22.63 -21.43
N SER A 119 -21.61 23.61 -21.62
CA SER A 119 -22.17 24.42 -20.53
C SER A 119 -22.87 23.58 -19.46
N GLU A 120 -23.54 22.49 -19.85
CA GLU A 120 -24.25 21.59 -18.94
C GLU A 120 -23.33 20.85 -17.97
N ASN A 121 -22.08 20.59 -18.35
CA ASN A 121 -21.10 19.85 -17.53
C ASN A 121 -20.01 20.73 -16.92
N LYS A 122 -20.03 22.04 -17.19
CA LYS A 122 -18.94 22.96 -16.86
C LYS A 122 -18.60 22.99 -15.37
N GLU A 123 -19.61 23.08 -14.49
CA GLU A 123 -19.37 23.10 -13.04
C GLU A 123 -18.81 21.77 -12.51
N ALA A 124 -19.33 20.64 -13.01
CA ALA A 124 -18.84 19.31 -12.63
C ALA A 124 -17.38 19.10 -13.06
N THR A 125 -17.03 19.56 -14.27
CA THR A 125 -15.64 19.50 -14.76
C THR A 125 -14.73 20.45 -14.00
N LEU A 126 -15.13 21.71 -13.76
CA LEU A 126 -14.35 22.65 -12.93
C LEU A 126 -14.09 22.09 -11.53
N THR A 127 -15.11 21.47 -10.91
CA THR A 127 -14.97 20.80 -9.61
C THR A 127 -13.95 19.67 -9.68
N ARG A 128 -13.99 18.84 -10.73
CA ARG A 128 -13.05 17.73 -10.93
C ARG A 128 -11.62 18.23 -11.13
N MET A 129 -11.43 19.27 -11.94
CA MET A 129 -10.13 19.88 -12.20
C MET A 129 -9.56 20.55 -10.95
N LEU A 130 -10.37 21.30 -10.19
CA LEU A 130 -9.94 21.91 -8.93
C LEU A 130 -9.57 20.86 -7.88
N SER A 131 -10.33 19.77 -7.79
CA SER A 131 -10.00 18.64 -6.92
C SER A 131 -8.68 17.97 -7.30
N ALA A 132 -8.39 17.82 -8.60
CA ALA A 132 -7.09 17.33 -9.07
C ALA A 132 -5.95 18.29 -8.68
N ARG A 133 -6.14 19.60 -8.88
CA ARG A 133 -5.15 20.61 -8.51
C ARG A 133 -4.85 20.64 -7.02
N LEU A 134 -5.87 20.55 -6.17
CA LEU A 134 -5.67 20.49 -4.72
C LEU A 134 -4.96 19.22 -4.27
N ALA A 135 -5.14 18.11 -4.99
CA ALA A 135 -4.36 16.91 -4.72
C ALA A 135 -2.89 17.07 -5.10
N GLU A 136 -2.56 17.77 -6.19
CA GLU A 136 -1.17 18.11 -6.52
C GLU A 136 -0.52 18.93 -5.40
N LYS A 137 -1.21 19.97 -4.92
CA LYS A 137 -0.73 20.79 -3.79
C LYS A 137 -0.55 19.98 -2.52
N ALA A 138 -1.51 19.13 -2.19
CA ALA A 138 -1.41 18.23 -1.04
C ALA A 138 -0.19 17.30 -1.12
N VAL A 139 0.08 16.74 -2.31
CA VAL A 139 1.26 15.88 -2.51
C VAL A 139 2.56 16.70 -2.42
N ALA A 140 2.60 17.92 -2.95
CA ALA A 140 3.74 18.82 -2.81
C ALA A 140 4.02 19.13 -1.33
N GLU A 141 3.00 19.57 -0.58
CA GLU A 141 3.11 19.89 0.84
C GLU A 141 3.51 18.68 1.68
N TYR A 142 3.04 17.47 1.33
CA TYR A 142 3.52 16.21 1.94
C TYR A 142 5.03 16.04 1.77
N PHE A 143 5.56 16.25 0.56
CA PHE A 143 6.99 16.13 0.31
C PHE A 143 7.77 17.22 1.04
N GLU A 144 7.29 18.45 1.04
CA GLU A 144 7.92 19.56 1.76
C GLU A 144 7.99 19.29 3.27
N SER A 145 6.91 18.80 3.87
CA SER A 145 6.90 18.42 5.30
C SER A 145 7.87 17.27 5.62
N ASN A 146 8.28 16.50 4.62
CA ASN A 146 9.23 15.39 4.72
C ASN A 146 10.65 15.75 4.27
N ASN A 147 11.02 17.05 4.32
CA ASN A 147 12.36 17.56 3.97
C ASN A 147 12.75 17.37 2.51
N TYR A 148 11.80 17.60 1.60
CA TYR A 148 12.06 17.77 0.18
C TYR A 148 11.81 19.21 -0.25
N THR A 149 12.41 19.61 -1.36
CA THR A 149 12.04 20.81 -2.12
C THR A 149 11.21 20.36 -3.32
N VAL A 150 10.12 21.06 -3.61
CA VAL A 150 9.19 20.70 -4.68
C VAL A 150 9.05 21.84 -5.67
N ASP A 151 9.33 21.57 -6.95
CA ASP A 151 8.96 22.46 -8.05
C ASP A 151 7.61 22.02 -8.63
N ASP A 152 6.65 22.94 -8.66
CA ASP A 152 5.32 22.73 -9.24
C ASP A 152 5.35 22.92 -10.76
N ILE A 153 5.55 21.81 -11.47
CA ILE A 153 5.66 21.83 -12.93
C ILE A 153 4.30 21.98 -13.59
N ALA A 154 3.23 21.44 -12.98
CA ALA A 154 1.87 21.62 -13.47
C ALA A 154 1.47 23.10 -13.60
N ALA A 155 1.86 23.92 -12.61
CA ALA A 155 1.63 25.36 -12.61
C ALA A 155 2.30 26.10 -13.78
N SER A 156 3.37 25.57 -14.36
CA SER A 156 4.06 26.21 -15.49
C SER A 156 3.20 26.36 -16.75
N GLN A 157 2.08 25.62 -16.86
CA GLN A 157 1.13 25.68 -17.99
C GLN A 157 0.52 27.06 -18.24
N ILE A 158 0.43 27.90 -17.21
CA ILE A 158 -0.12 29.26 -17.35
C ILE A 158 0.88 30.22 -18.02
N ASN A 159 2.16 29.84 -18.08
CA ASN A 159 3.23 30.67 -18.66
C ASN A 159 3.38 30.35 -20.15
N GLU A 160 3.46 31.38 -20.99
CA GLU A 160 3.65 31.23 -22.44
C GLU A 160 5.00 30.56 -22.78
N ASP A 161 6.04 30.83 -22.00
CA ASP A 161 7.42 30.32 -22.22
C ASP A 161 7.70 28.95 -21.54
N ASN A 162 6.67 28.14 -21.29
CA ASN A 162 6.87 26.85 -20.63
C ASN A 162 7.65 25.86 -21.52
N ASN A 163 8.49 25.04 -20.91
CA ASN A 163 9.33 24.07 -21.63
C ASN A 163 8.58 22.78 -22.02
N GLY A 164 7.29 22.68 -21.69
CA GLY A 164 6.43 21.51 -21.96
C GLY A 164 6.59 20.33 -20.99
N ASP A 165 7.41 20.44 -19.93
CA ASP A 165 7.65 19.34 -18.97
C ASP A 165 6.37 18.88 -18.25
N TRP A 166 5.38 19.77 -18.08
CA TRP A 166 4.07 19.47 -17.49
C TRP A 166 3.29 18.35 -18.23
N LYS A 167 3.65 18.08 -19.49
CA LYS A 167 3.06 16.96 -20.26
C LYS A 167 3.52 15.60 -19.71
N LEU A 168 4.64 15.59 -18.99
CA LEU A 168 5.31 14.40 -18.49
C LEU A 168 4.91 14.14 -17.04
N TYR A 169 5.10 15.12 -16.17
CA TYR A 169 4.89 15.01 -14.72
C TYR A 169 4.41 16.34 -14.12
N ASP A 170 3.80 16.27 -12.94
CA ASP A 170 3.17 17.42 -12.28
C ASP A 170 4.14 18.09 -11.29
N LEU A 171 5.00 17.31 -10.62
CA LEU A 171 5.93 17.79 -9.60
C LEU A 171 7.36 17.27 -9.86
N ARG A 172 8.36 18.13 -9.63
CA ARG A 172 9.76 17.73 -9.51
C ARG A 172 10.16 17.83 -8.04
N VAL A 173 10.53 16.71 -7.44
CA VAL A 173 10.79 16.61 -6.00
C VAL A 173 12.26 16.29 -5.79
N GLN A 174 12.95 17.13 -5.03
CA GLN A 174 14.37 16.98 -4.73
C GLN A 174 14.58 16.85 -3.21
N PRO A 175 15.33 15.85 -2.73
CA PRO A 175 15.65 15.76 -1.30
C PRO A 175 16.43 16.99 -0.84
N SER A 176 16.06 17.58 0.30
CA SER A 176 16.75 18.76 0.85
C SER A 176 18.15 18.43 1.37
N LYS A 177 18.47 17.14 1.56
CA LYS A 177 19.81 16.64 1.89
C LYS A 177 20.37 15.89 0.67
N PRO A 178 21.70 15.91 0.43
CA PRO A 178 22.32 15.36 -0.79
C PRO A 178 22.23 13.82 -0.95
N ARG A 179 21.50 13.12 -0.08
CA ARG A 179 21.26 11.69 -0.17
C ARG A 179 19.87 11.44 -0.76
N GLY A 180 19.81 11.37 -2.09
CA GLY A 180 18.64 10.88 -2.83
C GLY A 180 18.58 11.44 -4.25
N GLY A 181 17.92 10.71 -5.15
CA GLY A 181 17.69 11.15 -6.51
C GLY A 181 16.54 12.16 -6.60
N ILE A 182 16.51 12.94 -7.68
CA ILE A 182 15.33 13.75 -8.04
C ILE A 182 14.20 12.78 -8.44
N LEU A 183 13.01 12.99 -7.87
CA LEU A 183 11.79 12.30 -8.27
C LEU A 183 11.00 13.19 -9.22
N TYR A 184 10.40 12.56 -10.23
CA TYR A 184 9.46 13.18 -11.14
C TYR A 184 8.11 12.52 -10.88
N VAL A 185 7.13 13.30 -10.44
CA VAL A 185 5.89 12.76 -9.88
C VAL A 185 4.69 13.24 -10.69
N ASP A 186 3.89 12.28 -11.16
CA ASP A 186 2.59 12.49 -11.75
C ASP A 186 1.51 12.17 -10.70
N VAL A 187 0.69 13.15 -10.36
CA VAL A 187 -0.32 13.04 -9.32
C VAL A 187 -1.63 12.53 -9.92
N LYS A 188 -2.22 11.53 -9.28
CA LYS A 188 -3.46 10.90 -9.72
C LYS A 188 -4.46 10.95 -8.58
N ASN A 189 -5.30 11.98 -8.64
CA ASN A 189 -6.39 12.15 -7.71
C ASN A 189 -7.60 11.28 -8.07
N SER A 190 -8.34 10.90 -7.04
CA SER A 190 -9.66 10.32 -7.14
C SER A 190 -10.52 10.77 -5.99
N ARG A 191 -11.83 10.89 -6.24
CA ARG A 191 -12.77 11.34 -5.22
C ARG A 191 -13.39 10.13 -4.54
N ARG A 192 -13.46 10.16 -3.22
CA ARG A 192 -14.15 9.13 -2.42
C ARG A 192 -15.65 9.13 -2.75
N SER A 193 -16.29 7.96 -2.75
CA SER A 193 -17.76 7.93 -2.84
C SER A 193 -18.37 8.50 -1.55
N GLU A 194 -19.41 9.32 -1.67
CA GLU A 194 -20.17 9.79 -0.50
C GLU A 194 -20.86 8.63 0.23
N LEU A 195 -21.27 7.58 -0.49
CA LEU A 195 -21.98 6.42 0.09
C LEU A 195 -21.03 5.42 0.75
N ASN A 196 -19.79 5.35 0.27
CA ASN A 196 -18.78 4.49 0.83
C ASN A 196 -17.43 5.21 0.76
N PRO A 197 -17.05 5.95 1.81
CA PRO A 197 -15.83 6.76 1.80
C PRO A 197 -14.54 5.92 1.78
N LYS A 198 -14.64 4.64 2.13
CA LYS A 198 -13.56 3.64 1.97
C LYS A 198 -13.49 3.09 0.54
N SER A 199 -14.57 3.24 -0.24
CA SER A 199 -14.58 2.89 -1.65
C SER A 199 -13.97 3.97 -2.51
N TYR A 200 -13.35 3.49 -3.56
CA TYR A 200 -12.52 4.23 -4.46
C TYR A 200 -13.24 4.46 -5.80
N THR A 201 -13.11 5.65 -6.40
CA THR A 201 -13.61 5.86 -7.77
C THR A 201 -12.63 5.38 -8.83
N ARG A 202 -11.64 6.16 -9.32
CA ARG A 202 -10.83 5.78 -10.52
C ARG A 202 -9.46 6.47 -10.67
N HIS A 203 -8.33 5.73 -10.71
CA HIS A 203 -6.96 6.33 -10.77
C HIS A 203 -6.57 6.02 -12.19
N CYS A 204 -7.06 6.86 -13.08
CA CYS A 204 -6.87 6.70 -14.50
C CYS A 204 -5.51 7.26 -14.87
N VAL A 205 -4.60 6.39 -15.29
CA VAL A 205 -3.30 6.77 -15.82
C VAL A 205 -3.33 6.57 -17.34
N PRO A 206 -3.08 7.61 -18.14
CA PRO A 206 -3.03 7.49 -19.60
C PRO A 206 -1.98 6.47 -20.04
N ASN A 207 -2.31 5.66 -21.06
CA ASN A 207 -1.41 4.59 -21.54
C ASN A 207 -0.04 5.12 -21.99
N PHE A 208 0.03 6.33 -22.55
CA PHE A 208 1.29 6.90 -23.02
C PHE A 208 2.30 7.11 -21.89
N LYS A 209 1.86 7.21 -20.62
CA LYS A 209 2.78 7.30 -19.47
C LYS A 209 3.50 5.97 -19.19
N PHE A 210 3.15 4.91 -19.91
CA PHE A 210 3.71 3.57 -19.76
C PHE A 210 4.36 3.01 -21.02
N THR A 211 4.30 3.71 -22.16
CA THR A 211 4.90 3.23 -23.41
C THR A 211 6.41 3.48 -23.45
N SER A 212 7.14 2.67 -24.24
CA SER A 212 8.58 2.84 -24.48
C SER A 212 8.93 4.20 -25.09
N ASP A 213 8.00 4.80 -25.84
CA ASP A 213 8.19 6.11 -26.48
C ASP A 213 8.30 7.24 -25.46
N TYR A 214 7.66 7.09 -24.29
CA TYR A 214 7.86 7.98 -23.17
C TYR A 214 9.29 7.92 -22.61
N ARG A 215 9.94 6.75 -22.69
CA ARG A 215 11.35 6.58 -22.27
C ARG A 215 12.36 7.11 -23.31
N SER A 216 11.94 7.32 -24.56
CA SER A 216 12.81 7.75 -25.66
C SER A 216 12.90 9.28 -25.81
N THR A 217 12.01 10.06 -25.19
CA THR A 217 12.05 11.53 -25.22
C THR A 217 12.97 12.11 -24.13
N ARG A 218 14.19 12.51 -24.53
CA ARG A 218 15.19 13.43 -23.91
C ARG A 218 15.60 13.31 -22.43
N LYS A 219 14.88 12.65 -21.53
CA LYS A 219 15.34 12.33 -20.17
C LYS A 219 14.91 10.91 -19.82
N ARG A 220 15.86 9.99 -19.65
CA ARG A 220 15.67 8.58 -19.22
C ARG A 220 15.08 8.43 -17.79
N GLN A 221 14.36 9.42 -17.30
CA GLN A 221 13.92 9.49 -15.92
C GLN A 221 12.57 8.82 -15.77
N GLU A 222 12.50 7.85 -14.86
CA GLU A 222 11.28 7.15 -14.53
C GLU A 222 10.34 8.10 -13.77
N VAL A 223 9.14 8.33 -14.31
CA VAL A 223 8.10 9.08 -13.61
C VAL A 223 7.39 8.15 -12.62
N GLN A 224 7.35 8.62 -11.38
CA GLN A 224 6.58 8.03 -10.29
C GLN A 224 5.15 8.54 -10.36
N ILE A 225 4.19 7.71 -9.95
CA ILE A 225 2.77 8.05 -9.93
C ILE A 225 2.35 8.14 -8.46
N ALA A 226 1.91 9.31 -8.03
CA ALA A 226 1.37 9.54 -6.70
C ALA A 226 -0.14 9.28 -6.67
N GLY A 227 -0.60 8.42 -5.78
CA GLY A 227 -2.03 8.20 -5.53
C GLY A 227 -2.55 9.19 -4.49
N ALA A 228 -3.65 9.88 -4.79
CA ALA A 228 -4.29 10.80 -3.85
C ALA A 228 -5.81 10.63 -3.82
N LEU A 229 -6.42 10.71 -2.64
CA LEU A 229 -7.86 10.65 -2.43
C LEU A 229 -8.40 11.91 -1.79
N SER A 230 -9.28 12.59 -2.51
CA SER A 230 -9.99 13.77 -2.01
C SER A 230 -11.44 13.43 -1.66
N SER A 231 -12.05 14.26 -0.82
CA SER A 231 -13.49 14.20 -0.56
C SER A 231 -14.31 14.59 -1.79
N TYR A 232 -15.51 14.01 -1.94
CA TYR A 232 -16.46 14.46 -2.95
C TYR A 232 -17.14 15.74 -2.45
N VAL A 233 -16.73 16.88 -2.98
CA VAL A 233 -17.25 18.21 -2.60
C VAL A 233 -17.56 19.03 -3.85
N HIS A 234 -18.59 19.88 -3.78
CA HIS A 234 -18.99 20.78 -4.87
C HIS A 234 -18.06 21.99 -5.01
N TYR A 235 -18.00 22.59 -6.21
CA TYR A 235 -17.10 23.69 -6.56
C TYR A 235 -17.03 24.82 -5.50
N LYS A 236 -18.19 25.37 -5.12
CA LYS A 236 -18.25 26.47 -4.13
C LYS A 236 -17.70 26.10 -2.76
N LYS A 237 -17.88 24.84 -2.35
CA LYS A 237 -17.40 24.34 -1.06
C LYS A 237 -15.90 24.12 -1.11
N ILE A 238 -15.40 23.46 -2.16
CA ILE A 238 -13.96 23.15 -2.29
C ILE A 238 -13.09 24.41 -2.44
N THR A 239 -13.62 25.50 -2.98
CA THR A 239 -12.91 26.79 -3.05
C THR A 239 -12.80 27.49 -1.70
N ALA A 240 -13.80 27.34 -0.82
CA ALA A 240 -13.83 27.99 0.49
C ALA A 240 -13.08 27.18 1.54
N GLU A 241 -13.25 25.86 1.50
CA GLU A 241 -12.73 24.91 2.47
C GLU A 241 -12.20 23.68 1.71
N PRO A 242 -10.96 23.74 1.20
CA PRO A 242 -10.32 22.59 0.57
C PRO A 242 -10.13 21.51 1.65
N GLY A 243 -11.04 20.54 1.70
CA GLY A 243 -10.97 19.44 2.65
C GLY A 243 -9.68 18.63 2.50
N GLU A 244 -9.41 17.77 3.48
CA GLU A 244 -8.20 16.95 3.49
C GLU A 244 -8.12 16.01 2.28
N VAL A 245 -6.88 15.83 1.80
CA VAL A 245 -6.49 14.87 0.78
C VAL A 245 -5.65 13.77 1.44
N LEU A 246 -6.04 12.53 1.24
CA LEU A 246 -5.27 11.36 1.66
C LEU A 246 -4.26 10.98 0.57
N TYR A 247 -2.98 11.13 0.85
CA TYR A 247 -1.87 10.61 0.05
C TYR A 247 -1.68 9.11 0.31
N LEU A 248 -1.71 8.31 -0.76
CA LEU A 248 -1.63 6.84 -0.72
C LEU A 248 -0.20 6.31 -0.92
N GLY A 249 0.75 7.15 -1.29
CA GLY A 249 2.11 6.74 -1.66
C GLY A 249 2.42 6.90 -3.15
N LEU A 250 3.56 6.37 -3.56
CA LEU A 250 4.05 6.34 -4.94
C LEU A 250 3.97 4.92 -5.51
N THR A 251 3.91 4.84 -6.83
CA THR A 251 4.21 3.64 -7.59
C THR A 251 4.93 4.02 -8.88
N SER A 252 5.38 3.04 -9.65
CA SER A 252 6.01 3.30 -10.94
C SER A 252 5.72 2.17 -11.92
N GLN A 253 5.98 2.42 -13.20
CA GLN A 253 5.84 1.38 -14.21
C GLN A 253 6.75 0.18 -13.92
N LYS A 254 7.98 0.41 -13.46
CA LYS A 254 8.90 -0.67 -13.09
C LYS A 254 8.36 -1.49 -11.92
N VAL A 255 7.77 -0.84 -10.91
CA VAL A 255 7.15 -1.54 -9.78
C VAL A 255 5.97 -2.38 -10.27
N ILE A 256 5.08 -1.79 -11.06
CA ILE A 256 3.93 -2.47 -11.68
C ILE A 256 4.36 -3.68 -12.51
N ASP A 257 5.33 -3.52 -13.40
CA ASP A 257 5.84 -4.61 -14.26
C ASP A 257 6.51 -5.71 -13.43
N GLY A 258 7.21 -5.35 -12.36
CA GLY A 258 7.80 -6.31 -11.43
C GLY A 258 6.73 -7.16 -10.74
N MET A 259 5.66 -6.53 -10.26
CA MET A 259 4.52 -7.22 -9.64
C MET A 259 3.80 -8.14 -10.63
N ILE A 260 3.48 -7.64 -11.83
CA ILE A 260 2.83 -8.43 -12.86
C ILE A 260 3.69 -9.65 -13.21
N ARG A 261 4.99 -9.46 -13.43
CA ARG A 261 5.91 -10.55 -13.78
C ARG A 261 6.01 -11.61 -12.68
N HIS A 262 5.99 -11.20 -11.42
CA HIS A 262 6.14 -12.13 -10.30
C HIS A 262 4.86 -12.91 -9.99
N PHE A 263 3.71 -12.22 -9.95
CA PHE A 263 2.45 -12.82 -9.49
C PHE A 263 1.60 -13.41 -10.63
N SER A 264 1.79 -12.96 -11.87
CA SER A 264 1.12 -13.60 -13.01
C SER A 264 1.76 -14.96 -13.29
N GLY A 265 0.93 -15.93 -13.69
CA GLY A 265 1.32 -17.34 -13.81
C GLY A 265 0.42 -18.23 -12.97
N ASP A 266 0.54 -19.55 -13.13
CA ASP A 266 -0.31 -20.59 -12.52
C ASP A 266 -1.80 -20.20 -12.51
N GLY A 267 -2.31 -19.76 -13.67
CA GLY A 267 -3.71 -19.38 -13.84
C GLY A 267 -4.13 -18.02 -13.26
N LEU A 268 -3.23 -17.17 -12.74
CA LEU A 268 -3.51 -15.77 -12.44
C LEU A 268 -2.92 -14.85 -13.53
N ILE A 269 -3.74 -13.95 -14.06
CA ILE A 269 -3.35 -12.89 -15.00
C ILE A 269 -3.63 -11.55 -14.31
N ILE A 270 -2.65 -10.64 -14.30
CA ILE A 270 -2.84 -9.28 -13.78
C ILE A 270 -2.81 -8.30 -14.94
N ASP A 271 -3.90 -7.56 -15.13
CA ASP A 271 -4.04 -6.59 -16.22
C ASP A 271 -4.78 -5.32 -15.77
N PHE A 272 -4.03 -4.24 -15.54
CA PHE A 272 -4.65 -2.98 -15.13
C PHE A 272 -5.36 -2.23 -16.27
N ALA A 273 -5.36 -2.74 -17.51
CA ALA A 273 -6.05 -2.11 -18.62
C ALA A 273 -7.58 -2.23 -18.48
N LEU A 274 -8.27 -1.11 -18.66
CA LEU A 274 -9.72 -1.03 -18.74
C LEU A 274 -10.11 0.07 -19.74
N CYS A 275 -10.82 -0.31 -20.82
CA CYS A 275 -11.29 0.62 -21.86
C CYS A 275 -10.20 1.53 -22.45
N GLY A 276 -9.00 1.00 -22.69
CA GLY A 276 -7.89 1.76 -23.27
C GLY A 276 -7.18 2.71 -22.28
N GLN A 277 -7.44 2.58 -20.98
CA GLN A 277 -6.73 3.30 -19.91
C GLN A 277 -6.18 2.30 -18.90
N ARG A 278 -5.15 2.66 -18.15
CA ARG A 278 -4.73 1.87 -16.98
C ARG A 278 -5.37 2.42 -15.71
N MET A 279 -5.94 1.50 -14.94
CA MET A 279 -6.68 1.81 -13.73
C MET A 279 -5.94 1.22 -12.54
N LEU A 280 -5.22 2.06 -11.81
CA LEU A 280 -4.41 1.64 -10.69
C LEU A 280 -5.26 1.54 -9.42
N PRO A 281 -5.39 0.35 -8.80
CA PRO A 281 -6.12 0.23 -7.54
C PRO A 281 -5.29 0.80 -6.37
N PRO A 282 -5.94 1.26 -5.28
CA PRO A 282 -5.22 1.91 -4.18
C PRO A 282 -4.07 1.10 -3.55
N TRP A 283 -4.16 -0.24 -3.54
CA TRP A 283 -3.12 -1.09 -2.99
C TRP A 283 -1.81 -1.09 -3.82
N THR A 284 -1.79 -0.51 -5.03
CA THR A 284 -0.55 -0.41 -5.83
C THR A 284 0.39 0.70 -5.36
N PHE A 285 -0.09 1.62 -4.52
CA PHE A 285 0.68 2.74 -4.00
C PHE A 285 1.35 2.35 -2.69
N GLU A 286 2.59 2.80 -2.52
CA GLU A 286 3.40 2.50 -1.34
C GLU A 286 4.12 3.76 -0.85
N HIS A 287 4.20 3.92 0.47
CA HIS A 287 4.92 5.04 1.06
C HIS A 287 6.44 4.87 0.86
N GLN A 288 7.14 6.01 0.84
CA GLN A 288 8.59 5.98 0.69
C GLN A 288 9.27 5.25 1.86
N PRO A 289 10.42 4.57 1.64
CA PRO A 289 11.10 3.78 2.67
C PRO A 289 11.37 4.52 3.98
N GLU A 290 11.48 5.84 3.95
CA GLU A 290 11.68 6.73 5.08
C GLU A 290 10.54 6.65 6.10
N VAL A 291 9.30 6.43 5.64
CA VAL A 291 8.13 6.21 6.52
C VAL A 291 8.28 4.90 7.30
N TYR A 292 9.07 3.97 6.78
CA TYR A 292 9.27 2.63 7.32
C TYR A 292 10.67 2.40 7.90
N GLN A 293 11.43 3.45 8.25
CA GLN A 293 12.81 3.30 8.75
C GLN A 293 12.94 2.28 9.89
N LEU A 294 12.08 2.38 10.90
CA LEU A 294 12.10 1.44 12.03
C LEU A 294 11.82 0.01 11.58
N ARG A 295 10.80 -0.20 10.74
CA ARG A 295 10.49 -1.51 10.12
C ARG A 295 11.71 -2.06 9.36
N GLN A 296 12.35 -1.23 8.54
CA GLN A 296 13.51 -1.66 7.74
C GLN A 296 14.71 -2.03 8.60
N ARG A 297 15.01 -1.25 9.65
CA ARG A 297 16.07 -1.58 10.61
C ARG A 297 15.80 -2.92 11.30
N LEU A 298 14.54 -3.17 11.68
CA LEU A 298 14.15 -4.43 12.32
C LEU A 298 14.23 -5.63 11.37
N ILE A 299 13.79 -5.47 10.11
CA ILE A 299 13.96 -6.51 9.07
C ILE A 299 15.45 -6.81 8.83
N GLN A 300 16.32 -5.78 8.83
CA GLN A 300 17.77 -5.96 8.72
C GLN A 300 18.34 -6.72 9.92
N CYS A 301 17.92 -6.39 11.14
CA CYS A 301 18.28 -7.13 12.35
C CYS A 301 17.92 -8.62 12.25
N ILE A 302 16.71 -8.95 11.77
CA ILE A 302 16.27 -10.32 11.54
C ILE A 302 17.14 -11.03 10.50
N ALA A 303 17.52 -10.33 9.42
CA ALA A 303 18.29 -10.90 8.31
C ALA A 303 19.73 -11.29 8.70
N LEU A 304 20.32 -10.61 9.69
CA LEU A 304 21.69 -10.86 10.13
C LEU A 304 21.82 -12.15 10.97
N GLU A 305 20.72 -12.66 11.51
CA GLU A 305 20.71 -13.84 12.38
C GLU A 305 20.36 -15.13 11.61
N GLN A 306 21.10 -15.45 10.55
CA GLN A 306 20.90 -16.61 9.65
C GLN A 306 20.91 -18.02 10.31
N ALA A 307 20.83 -18.11 11.64
CA ALA A 307 20.87 -19.33 12.41
C ALA A 307 19.44 -19.85 12.67
N SER A 308 18.90 -20.63 11.72
CA SER A 308 17.65 -21.39 11.80
C SER A 308 16.34 -20.57 11.94
N ILE A 309 15.27 -21.05 11.31
CA ILE A 309 13.91 -20.54 11.57
C ILE A 309 13.58 -20.89 13.01
N ASP A 310 13.26 -19.88 13.80
CA ASP A 310 12.81 -20.10 15.18
C ASP A 310 11.34 -20.50 15.17
N GLU A 311 11.06 -21.77 15.41
CA GLU A 311 9.69 -22.28 15.46
C GLU A 311 8.87 -21.71 16.64
N SER A 312 9.53 -21.11 17.62
CA SER A 312 8.88 -20.42 18.74
C SER A 312 8.60 -18.94 18.48
N ALA A 313 9.18 -18.36 17.41
CA ALA A 313 8.93 -16.98 17.04
C ALA A 313 7.47 -16.80 16.57
N PRO A 314 6.90 -15.59 16.68
CA PRO A 314 5.59 -15.33 16.09
C PRO A 314 5.62 -15.45 14.57
N ASP A 315 4.52 -15.90 13.97
CA ASP A 315 4.50 -16.33 12.56
C ASP A 315 4.89 -15.22 11.56
N GLU A 316 4.59 -13.97 11.86
CA GLU A 316 5.02 -12.82 11.05
C GLU A 316 6.54 -12.70 10.98
N TYR A 317 7.25 -13.05 12.07
CA TYR A 317 8.72 -13.06 12.10
C TYR A 317 9.27 -14.25 11.36
N LYS A 318 8.61 -15.41 11.47
CA LYS A 318 8.96 -16.58 10.65
C LYS A 318 8.89 -16.19 9.18
N ILE A 319 7.84 -15.52 8.72
CA ILE A 319 7.72 -15.05 7.33
C ILE A 319 8.88 -14.13 6.94
N LEU A 320 9.25 -13.16 7.79
CA LEU A 320 10.38 -12.26 7.50
C LEU A 320 11.72 -13.00 7.46
N GLN A 321 11.95 -13.96 8.36
CA GLN A 321 13.12 -14.83 8.33
C GLN A 321 13.16 -15.67 7.05
N LEU A 322 12.03 -16.27 6.68
CA LEU A 322 11.87 -17.08 5.48
C LEU A 322 12.19 -16.28 4.22
N ALA A 323 11.64 -15.07 4.10
CA ALA A 323 11.87 -14.17 2.98
C ALA A 323 13.33 -13.74 2.82
N LYS A 324 14.12 -13.82 3.89
CA LYS A 324 15.57 -13.52 3.89
C LYS A 324 16.44 -14.76 3.76
N SER A 325 15.91 -15.94 4.07
CA SER A 325 16.64 -17.18 3.95
C SER A 325 16.83 -17.56 2.48
N ILE A 326 18.03 -17.99 2.10
CA ILE A 326 18.30 -18.63 0.80
C ILE A 326 17.82 -20.10 0.82
N ARG A 327 17.34 -20.59 1.97
CA ARG A 327 17.00 -22.00 2.15
C ARG A 327 15.66 -22.32 1.48
N PRO A 328 15.52 -23.55 0.96
CA PRO A 328 14.22 -24.05 0.54
C PRO A 328 13.23 -23.95 1.69
N LEU A 329 12.10 -23.30 1.45
CA LEU A 329 11.03 -23.18 2.42
C LEU A 329 10.48 -24.60 2.70
N GLY A 330 10.51 -25.04 3.96
CA GLY A 330 9.89 -26.28 4.40
C GLY A 330 8.35 -26.26 4.32
N PHE A 331 7.78 -25.12 3.99
CA PHE A 331 6.35 -24.94 3.75
C PHE A 331 5.92 -25.57 2.43
N SER A 332 4.67 -26.06 2.43
CA SER A 332 4.01 -26.47 1.19
C SER A 332 4.12 -25.36 0.15
N ARG A 333 4.42 -25.70 -1.10
CA ARG A 333 4.54 -24.75 -2.23
C ARG A 333 3.37 -23.76 -2.32
N TYR A 334 2.18 -24.17 -1.88
CA TYR A 334 0.94 -23.41 -2.00
C TYR A 334 0.50 -22.76 -0.69
N SER A 335 1.29 -22.85 0.39
CA SER A 335 0.95 -22.17 1.64
C SER A 335 1.06 -20.65 1.46
N TYR A 336 0.26 -19.91 2.21
CA TYR A 336 0.25 -18.46 2.12
C TYR A 336 1.62 -17.87 2.52
N GLU A 337 2.22 -18.39 3.59
CA GLU A 337 3.52 -17.99 4.12
C GLU A 337 4.60 -18.07 3.03
N ARG A 338 4.58 -19.13 2.23
CA ARG A 338 5.51 -19.32 1.12
C ARG A 338 5.31 -18.31 0.00
N VAL A 339 4.07 -18.13 -0.45
CA VAL A 339 3.74 -17.15 -1.50
C VAL A 339 4.10 -15.72 -1.05
N LEU A 340 3.88 -15.40 0.23
CA LEU A 340 4.26 -14.11 0.80
C LEU A 340 5.79 -13.97 0.92
N ALA A 341 6.49 -14.97 1.43
CA ALA A 341 7.94 -14.94 1.57
C ALA A 341 8.66 -14.79 0.23
N GLU A 342 8.24 -15.53 -0.81
CA GLU A 342 8.80 -15.42 -2.17
C GLU A 342 8.56 -14.02 -2.78
N GLY A 343 7.38 -13.44 -2.53
CA GLY A 343 7.05 -12.07 -2.92
C GLY A 343 7.92 -11.03 -2.22
N ILE A 344 8.07 -11.13 -0.89
CA ILE A 344 8.92 -10.23 -0.10
C ILE A 344 10.39 -10.35 -0.54
N GLN A 345 10.88 -11.56 -0.80
CA GLN A 345 12.24 -11.80 -1.25
C GLN A 345 12.52 -11.13 -2.60
N THR A 346 11.56 -11.21 -3.52
CA THR A 346 11.72 -10.74 -4.91
C THR A 346 11.47 -9.25 -5.06
N LEU A 347 10.42 -8.74 -4.41
CA LEU A 347 9.89 -7.39 -4.64
C LEU A 347 10.01 -6.47 -3.40
N GLY A 348 10.38 -7.02 -2.25
CA GLY A 348 10.37 -6.32 -0.97
C GLY A 348 9.01 -6.34 -0.28
N LEU A 349 9.01 -6.14 1.04
CA LEU A 349 7.78 -6.04 1.81
C LEU A 349 7.05 -4.73 1.49
N SER A 350 5.86 -4.86 0.91
CA SER A 350 5.01 -3.76 0.50
C SER A 350 3.53 -4.16 0.48
N LEU A 351 2.63 -3.18 0.47
CA LEU A 351 1.19 -3.38 0.43
C LEU A 351 0.75 -4.20 -0.80
N PRO A 352 1.25 -3.93 -2.02
CA PRO A 352 0.92 -4.74 -3.17
C PRO A 352 1.35 -6.20 -3.04
N VAL A 353 2.51 -6.46 -2.44
CA VAL A 353 3.02 -7.83 -2.23
C VAL A 353 2.09 -8.59 -1.29
N ILE A 354 1.68 -7.98 -0.18
CA ILE A 354 0.73 -8.61 0.75
C ILE A 354 -0.60 -8.89 0.04
N TYR A 355 -1.16 -7.89 -0.65
CA TYR A 355 -2.44 -8.00 -1.36
C TYR A 355 -2.41 -9.14 -2.39
N LEU A 356 -1.40 -9.16 -3.27
CA LEU A 356 -1.28 -10.15 -4.33
C LEU A 356 -0.94 -11.55 -3.80
N SER A 357 -0.19 -11.66 -2.70
CA SER A 357 0.05 -12.96 -2.05
C SER A 357 -1.24 -13.56 -1.48
N VAL A 358 -2.14 -12.75 -0.92
CA VAL A 358 -3.46 -13.21 -0.46
C VAL A 358 -4.28 -13.74 -1.64
N LEU A 359 -4.34 -12.97 -2.73
CA LEU A 359 -5.10 -13.36 -3.91
C LEU A 359 -4.53 -14.62 -4.59
N LYS A 360 -3.21 -14.69 -4.74
CA LYS A 360 -2.52 -15.83 -5.33
C LYS A 360 -2.72 -17.09 -4.48
N HIS A 361 -2.65 -16.98 -3.15
CA HIS A 361 -2.95 -18.11 -2.27
C HIS A 361 -4.40 -18.59 -2.41
N PHE A 362 -5.38 -17.69 -2.47
CA PHE A 362 -6.77 -18.06 -2.73
C PHE A 362 -6.93 -18.84 -4.04
N ILE A 363 -6.31 -18.38 -5.13
CA ILE A 363 -6.34 -19.07 -6.43
C ILE A 363 -5.66 -20.43 -6.37
N ASN A 364 -4.50 -20.51 -5.70
CA ASN A 364 -3.82 -21.78 -5.49
C ASN A 364 -4.69 -22.77 -4.69
N SER A 365 -5.41 -22.30 -3.66
CA SER A 365 -6.33 -23.14 -2.89
C SER A 365 -7.46 -23.69 -3.76
N LEU A 366 -8.03 -22.88 -4.66
CA LEU A 366 -9.04 -23.36 -5.63
C LEU A 366 -8.46 -24.42 -6.57
N GLN A 367 -7.30 -24.17 -7.16
CA GLN A 367 -6.69 -25.07 -8.15
C GLN A 367 -6.20 -26.38 -7.55
N GLN A 368 -5.79 -26.37 -6.28
CA GLN A 368 -5.31 -27.55 -5.55
C GLN A 368 -6.42 -28.23 -4.73
N GLU A 369 -7.66 -27.75 -4.85
CA GLU A 369 -8.82 -28.22 -4.09
C GLU A 369 -8.59 -28.27 -2.57
N ARG A 370 -7.86 -27.27 -2.05
CA ARG A 370 -7.58 -27.11 -0.62
C ARG A 370 -8.53 -26.11 0.00
N ASP A 371 -8.76 -26.23 1.30
CA ASP A 371 -9.52 -25.22 2.03
C ASP A 371 -8.79 -23.88 2.05
N TYR A 372 -9.55 -22.81 1.80
CA TYR A 372 -9.10 -21.44 2.00
C TYR A 372 -9.63 -20.90 3.33
N ASN A 373 -8.73 -20.41 4.18
CA ASN A 373 -9.07 -19.85 5.49
C ASN A 373 -8.58 -18.41 5.62
N ALA A 374 -9.44 -17.45 5.24
CA ALA A 374 -9.16 -16.03 5.38
C ALA A 374 -8.82 -15.59 6.81
N ARG A 375 -9.41 -16.22 7.83
CA ARG A 375 -9.13 -15.88 9.24
C ARG A 375 -7.72 -16.26 9.66
N ALA A 376 -7.23 -17.42 9.20
CA ALA A 376 -5.86 -17.82 9.47
C ALA A 376 -4.85 -16.81 8.88
N ILE A 377 -5.11 -16.36 7.65
CA ILE A 377 -4.30 -15.32 6.99
C ILE A 377 -4.41 -13.98 7.75
N GLU A 378 -5.62 -13.59 8.15
CA GLU A 378 -5.86 -12.36 8.91
C GLU A 378 -5.07 -12.37 10.24
N SER A 379 -5.16 -13.47 11.00
CA SER A 379 -4.41 -13.64 12.26
C SER A 379 -2.89 -13.60 12.07
N LEU A 380 -2.42 -14.04 10.91
CA LEU A 380 -1.01 -14.07 10.55
C LEU A 380 -0.44 -12.70 10.17
N ILE A 381 -1.21 -11.87 9.47
CA ILE A 381 -0.72 -10.57 8.99
C ILE A 381 -1.08 -9.39 9.90
N TYR A 382 -2.09 -9.53 10.75
CA TYR A 382 -2.51 -8.51 11.71
C TYR A 382 -2.12 -8.91 13.13
N THR A 383 -0.81 -8.94 13.40
CA THR A 383 -0.30 -9.44 14.67
C THR A 383 -0.16 -8.31 15.71
N GLY A 384 -0.78 -8.52 16.88
CA GLY A 384 -0.70 -7.58 18.00
C GLY A 384 -1.91 -7.66 18.94
N ALA A 385 -1.69 -7.46 20.23
CA ALA A 385 -2.74 -7.49 21.26
C ALA A 385 -3.80 -6.37 21.09
N ALA A 386 -3.50 -5.32 20.31
CA ALA A 386 -4.46 -4.30 19.89
C ALA A 386 -5.21 -4.72 18.60
N SER A 387 -5.64 -5.99 18.55
CA SER A 387 -6.22 -6.76 17.42
C SER A 387 -7.38 -6.15 16.62
N ASN A 388 -7.74 -4.89 16.87
CA ASN A 388 -8.70 -4.14 16.09
C ASN A 388 -8.05 -3.23 15.03
N ASP A 389 -6.72 -3.06 15.03
CA ASP A 389 -6.06 -2.23 14.02
C ASP A 389 -5.81 -3.00 12.71
N LYS A 390 -6.73 -2.83 11.77
CA LYS A 390 -6.66 -3.42 10.42
C LYS A 390 -5.90 -2.54 9.41
N LEU A 391 -5.28 -1.45 9.87
CA LEU A 391 -4.59 -0.50 9.02
C LEU A 391 -3.14 -0.89 8.71
N THR A 392 -2.61 -1.96 9.30
CA THR A 392 -1.18 -2.27 9.17
C THR A 392 -0.85 -3.75 8.97
N PRO A 393 -1.31 -4.38 7.88
CA PRO A 393 -0.93 -5.76 7.59
C PRO A 393 0.61 -5.87 7.47
N MET A 394 1.22 -6.79 8.20
CA MET A 394 2.67 -7.03 8.23
C MET A 394 3.48 -5.73 8.37
N PHE A 395 3.05 -4.81 9.23
CA PHE A 395 3.75 -3.53 9.48
C PHE A 395 3.78 -2.57 8.26
N VAL A 396 2.89 -2.76 7.29
CA VAL A 396 2.73 -1.89 6.11
C VAL A 396 1.45 -1.08 6.25
N TYR A 397 1.51 0.25 6.07
CA TYR A 397 0.34 1.10 6.23
C TYR A 397 -0.66 0.92 5.08
N ASP A 398 -1.90 0.60 5.41
CA ASP A 398 -3.04 0.35 4.52
C ASP A 398 -4.21 1.24 4.97
N PRO A 399 -4.19 2.55 4.63
CA PRO A 399 -5.16 3.53 5.14
C PRO A 399 -6.61 3.26 4.70
N LEU A 400 -6.81 2.38 3.72
CA LEU A 400 -8.13 2.04 3.18
C LEU A 400 -8.56 0.62 3.54
N GLU A 401 -7.79 -0.09 4.37
CA GLU A 401 -8.02 -1.49 4.73
C GLU A 401 -8.22 -2.38 3.48
N THR A 402 -7.46 -2.11 2.42
CA THR A 402 -7.55 -2.82 1.14
C THR A 402 -7.32 -4.33 1.29
N VAL A 403 -6.39 -4.75 2.14
CA VAL A 403 -6.10 -6.17 2.41
C VAL A 403 -7.23 -6.80 3.22
N GLY A 404 -7.71 -6.12 4.26
CA GLY A 404 -8.86 -6.58 5.05
C GLY A 404 -10.13 -6.73 4.21
N ALA A 405 -10.39 -5.77 3.32
CA ALA A 405 -11.49 -5.80 2.37
C ALA A 405 -11.37 -6.97 1.37
N LEU A 406 -10.15 -7.26 0.88
CA LEU A 406 -9.88 -8.42 0.04
C LEU A 406 -10.19 -9.73 0.78
N LEU A 407 -9.66 -9.92 1.99
CA LEU A 407 -9.90 -11.12 2.81
C LEU A 407 -11.40 -11.34 3.08
N ALA A 408 -12.13 -10.29 3.44
CA ALA A 408 -13.57 -10.34 3.64
C ALA A 408 -14.30 -10.76 2.35
N CYS A 409 -13.91 -10.19 1.21
CA CYS A 409 -14.49 -10.49 -0.09
C CYS A 409 -14.24 -11.93 -0.53
N LEU A 410 -12.99 -12.40 -0.42
CA LEU A 410 -12.62 -13.77 -0.79
C LEU A 410 -13.27 -14.80 0.15
N SER A 411 -13.43 -14.47 1.44
CA SER A 411 -14.16 -15.32 2.39
C SER A 411 -15.63 -15.49 2.00
N LYS A 412 -16.30 -14.41 1.59
CA LYS A 412 -17.68 -14.47 1.07
C LYS A 412 -17.76 -15.30 -0.20
N LEU A 413 -16.88 -15.02 -1.16
CA LEU A 413 -16.81 -15.72 -2.43
C LEU A 413 -16.66 -17.23 -2.21
N TRP A 414 -15.70 -17.63 -1.36
CA TRP A 414 -15.49 -19.03 -0.98
C TRP A 414 -16.78 -19.65 -0.43
N LYS A 415 -17.33 -19.09 0.66
CA LYS A 415 -18.53 -19.64 1.34
C LYS A 415 -19.73 -19.86 0.42
N ASN A 416 -19.95 -18.98 -0.55
CA ASN A 416 -21.15 -19.00 -1.37
C ASN A 416 -21.08 -20.02 -2.53
N LYS A 417 -19.88 -20.31 -3.05
CA LYS A 417 -19.71 -20.99 -4.34
C LYS A 417 -18.46 -21.89 -4.44
N THR A 418 -17.92 -22.44 -3.35
CA THR A 418 -16.65 -23.22 -3.39
C THR A 418 -16.61 -24.25 -4.52
N GLU A 419 -17.64 -25.08 -4.66
CA GLU A 419 -17.65 -26.18 -5.64
C GLU A 419 -17.73 -25.68 -7.08
N GLU A 420 -18.49 -24.61 -7.34
CA GLU A 420 -18.51 -23.99 -8.65
C GLU A 420 -17.23 -23.17 -8.93
N LEU A 421 -16.61 -22.58 -7.90
CA LEU A 421 -15.37 -21.83 -8.03
C LEU A 421 -14.19 -22.70 -8.46
N LYS A 422 -14.12 -23.95 -7.95
CA LYS A 422 -13.10 -24.94 -8.32
C LYS A 422 -13.11 -25.29 -9.83
N ARG A 423 -14.21 -24.97 -10.53
CA ARG A 423 -14.33 -25.16 -11.98
C ARG A 423 -13.60 -24.10 -12.79
N PHE A 424 -13.29 -22.93 -12.21
CA PHE A 424 -12.48 -21.94 -12.90
C PHE A 424 -11.01 -22.38 -12.91
N LYS A 425 -10.38 -22.32 -14.09
CA LYS A 425 -8.98 -22.71 -14.29
C LYS A 425 -8.07 -21.50 -14.49
N SER A 426 -8.63 -20.39 -14.97
CA SER A 426 -7.92 -19.13 -15.18
C SER A 426 -8.64 -18.00 -14.48
N PHE A 427 -7.87 -17.07 -13.94
CA PHE A 427 -8.31 -15.90 -13.20
C PHE A 427 -7.62 -14.67 -13.75
N ARG A 428 -8.36 -13.57 -13.85
CA ARG A 428 -7.84 -12.30 -14.31
C ARG A 428 -8.22 -11.21 -13.32
N LEU A 429 -7.22 -10.64 -12.67
CA LEU A 429 -7.36 -9.41 -11.90
C LEU A 429 -7.22 -8.25 -12.87
N ILE A 430 -8.35 -7.60 -13.17
CA ILE A 430 -8.36 -6.38 -13.95
C ILE A 430 -8.48 -5.14 -13.07
N GLY A 431 -8.24 -3.97 -13.66
CA GLY A 431 -8.33 -2.68 -12.99
C GLY A 431 -9.55 -2.53 -12.07
N LEU A 432 -9.41 -1.72 -11.02
CA LEU A 432 -10.43 -1.47 -9.99
C LEU A 432 -10.83 -2.70 -9.17
N ASN A 433 -9.89 -3.58 -8.88
CA ASN A 433 -10.09 -4.77 -8.04
C ASN A 433 -11.15 -5.75 -8.59
N SER A 434 -11.31 -5.80 -9.92
CA SER A 434 -12.27 -6.72 -10.51
C SER A 434 -11.58 -8.05 -10.80
N LEU A 435 -12.01 -9.10 -10.11
CA LEU A 435 -11.55 -10.47 -10.34
C LEU A 435 -12.52 -11.17 -11.28
N ARG A 436 -12.02 -11.73 -12.38
CA ARG A 436 -12.78 -12.56 -13.31
C ARG A 436 -12.22 -13.99 -13.33
N GLY A 437 -13.08 -14.96 -13.59
CA GLY A 437 -12.73 -16.38 -13.76
C GLY A 437 -13.16 -16.90 -15.13
N ALA A 438 -12.39 -17.83 -15.67
CA ALA A 438 -12.66 -18.56 -16.92
C ALA A 438 -12.56 -20.07 -16.65
N ARG A 439 -13.53 -20.86 -17.17
CA ARG A 439 -13.63 -22.30 -16.90
C ARG A 439 -12.68 -23.13 -17.76
N ASP A 440 -12.53 -22.77 -19.04
CA ASP A 440 -11.80 -23.56 -20.03
C ASP A 440 -10.63 -22.77 -20.62
N GLY A 441 -9.72 -22.28 -19.77
CA GLY A 441 -8.58 -21.47 -20.20
C GLY A 441 -8.95 -20.05 -20.67
N GLU A 442 -8.01 -19.35 -21.31
CA GLU A 442 -8.16 -17.93 -21.65
C GLU A 442 -9.20 -17.61 -22.74
N ASP A 443 -9.48 -18.58 -23.62
CA ASP A 443 -10.41 -18.46 -24.75
C ASP A 443 -11.89 -18.62 -24.34
N SER A 444 -12.15 -18.93 -23.07
CA SER A 444 -13.50 -19.13 -22.55
C SER A 444 -14.18 -17.83 -22.10
N SER A 445 -15.51 -17.88 -21.94
CA SER A 445 -16.31 -16.76 -21.46
C SER A 445 -15.88 -16.36 -20.04
N TRP A 446 -15.36 -15.15 -19.89
CA TRP A 446 -14.94 -14.61 -18.60
C TRP A 446 -16.15 -14.18 -17.75
N GLN A 447 -16.25 -14.70 -16.53
CA GLN A 447 -17.27 -14.32 -15.56
C GLN A 447 -16.66 -13.49 -14.42
N THR A 448 -17.31 -12.41 -14.03
CA THR A 448 -16.89 -11.56 -12.92
C THR A 448 -17.24 -12.23 -11.60
N LEU A 449 -16.21 -12.47 -10.78
CA LEU A 449 -16.32 -13.10 -9.46
C LEU A 449 -16.42 -12.06 -8.35
N VAL A 450 -15.65 -10.97 -8.48
CA VAL A 450 -15.64 -9.84 -7.56
C VAL A 450 -15.50 -8.57 -8.39
N THR A 451 -16.24 -7.53 -8.05
CA THR A 451 -16.04 -6.20 -8.62
C THR A 451 -16.60 -5.11 -7.73
N TYR A 452 -16.56 -3.87 -8.19
CA TYR A 452 -17.21 -2.72 -7.58
C TYR A 452 -18.31 -2.20 -8.52
N CYS A 453 -19.34 -1.58 -7.97
CA CYS A 453 -20.39 -0.98 -8.79
C CYS A 453 -19.93 0.32 -9.45
N GLY A 454 -19.79 0.30 -10.79
CA GLY A 454 -19.51 1.49 -11.61
C GLY A 454 -20.73 2.33 -12.00
N GLY A 455 -21.93 1.94 -11.54
CA GLY A 455 -23.20 2.59 -11.83
C GLY A 455 -23.44 3.90 -11.07
N TRP A 456 -24.60 4.50 -11.32
CA TRP A 456 -25.06 5.74 -10.72
C TRP A 456 -26.37 5.50 -9.99
N THR A 457 -26.59 6.23 -8.91
CA THR A 457 -27.85 6.24 -8.17
C THR A 457 -28.32 7.66 -7.95
N THR A 458 -29.64 7.84 -7.79
CA THR A 458 -30.26 9.14 -7.55
C THR A 458 -30.45 9.33 -6.05
N THR A 459 -29.92 10.43 -5.51
CA THR A 459 -30.14 10.83 -4.12
C THR A 459 -31.60 11.17 -3.85
N ALA A 460 -32.00 11.23 -2.57
CA ALA A 460 -33.31 11.76 -2.16
C ALA A 460 -33.58 13.18 -2.69
N ALA A 461 -32.54 13.95 -2.96
CA ALA A 461 -32.61 15.30 -3.54
C ALA A 461 -32.61 15.31 -5.09
N GLY A 462 -32.78 14.16 -5.75
CA GLY A 462 -32.83 14.07 -7.22
C GLY A 462 -31.48 14.18 -7.94
N LYS A 463 -30.36 14.32 -7.21
CA LYS A 463 -29.02 14.41 -7.81
C LYS A 463 -28.42 13.03 -8.08
N LEU A 464 -27.84 12.85 -9.27
CA LEU A 464 -27.08 11.66 -9.63
C LEU A 464 -25.73 11.64 -8.88
N LYS A 465 -25.38 10.48 -8.33
CA LYS A 465 -24.06 10.23 -7.74
C LYS A 465 -23.57 8.82 -8.05
N PRO A 466 -22.26 8.55 -7.96
CA PRO A 466 -21.74 7.19 -8.08
C PRO A 466 -22.39 6.28 -7.04
N CYS A 467 -22.84 5.08 -7.45
CA CYS A 467 -23.47 4.13 -6.54
C CYS A 467 -22.48 3.68 -5.44
N GLY A 468 -21.26 3.31 -5.82
CA GLY A 468 -20.22 2.94 -4.86
C GLY A 468 -20.53 1.67 -4.05
N ASN A 469 -21.55 0.90 -4.41
CA ASN A 469 -21.80 -0.41 -3.81
C ASN A 469 -20.61 -1.33 -4.09
N THR A 470 -19.93 -1.77 -3.04
CA THR A 470 -18.71 -2.58 -3.17
C THR A 470 -18.47 -3.38 -1.87
N PRO A 471 -17.95 -4.61 -1.97
CA PRO A 471 -17.79 -5.39 -3.21
C PRO A 471 -19.13 -5.95 -3.72
N LEU A 472 -19.24 -6.12 -5.04
CA LEU A 472 -20.19 -7.04 -5.66
C LEU A 472 -19.51 -8.41 -5.72
N VAL A 473 -20.17 -9.44 -5.19
CA VAL A 473 -19.59 -10.79 -5.04
C VAL A 473 -20.46 -11.81 -5.76
N TRP A 474 -19.83 -12.67 -6.56
CA TRP A 474 -20.51 -13.75 -7.23
C TRP A 474 -21.09 -14.76 -6.22
N GLY A 475 -22.31 -15.20 -6.47
CA GLY A 475 -23.12 -15.96 -5.51
C GLY A 475 -24.02 -15.11 -4.62
N GLU A 476 -23.70 -13.83 -4.40
CA GLU A 476 -24.61 -12.86 -3.76
C GLU A 476 -25.35 -12.02 -4.82
N CYS A 477 -24.66 -11.63 -5.89
CA CYS A 477 -25.21 -10.84 -6.97
C CYS A 477 -25.59 -11.70 -8.17
N CYS A 478 -26.65 -11.30 -8.89
CA CYS A 478 -27.00 -11.87 -10.18
C CYS A 478 -25.87 -11.64 -11.20
N THR A 479 -25.66 -12.59 -12.10
CA THR A 479 -24.73 -12.44 -13.23
C THR A 479 -25.55 -12.17 -14.50
N CYS A 480 -25.17 -11.14 -15.25
CA CYS A 480 -25.72 -10.86 -16.58
C CYS A 480 -25.12 -11.78 -17.63
N ASP A 481 -25.81 -11.96 -18.77
CA ASP A 481 -25.32 -12.75 -19.92
C ASP A 481 -23.98 -12.27 -20.47
N CYS A 482 -23.61 -11.00 -20.25
CA CYS A 482 -22.28 -10.48 -20.61
C CYS A 482 -21.15 -10.95 -19.65
N GLY A 483 -21.48 -11.73 -18.62
CA GLY A 483 -20.56 -12.25 -17.61
C GLY A 483 -20.25 -11.28 -16.46
N TYR A 484 -20.84 -10.08 -16.41
CA TYR A 484 -20.64 -9.13 -15.31
C TYR A 484 -21.69 -9.30 -14.21
N LEU A 485 -21.34 -8.91 -12.98
CA LEU A 485 -22.28 -8.88 -11.85
C LEU A 485 -23.23 -7.68 -11.97
N ILE A 486 -24.50 -7.88 -11.60
CA ILE A 486 -25.52 -6.83 -11.55
C ILE A 486 -25.55 -6.28 -10.12
N CYS A 487 -25.40 -4.96 -9.98
CA CYS A 487 -25.49 -4.29 -8.69
C CYS A 487 -26.94 -4.33 -8.17
N PRO A 488 -27.22 -4.84 -6.96
CA PRO A 488 -28.59 -4.89 -6.43
C PRO A 488 -29.16 -3.50 -6.08
N GLU A 489 -28.31 -2.48 -5.94
CA GLU A 489 -28.72 -1.13 -5.51
C GLU A 489 -29.09 -0.19 -6.67
N CYS A 490 -28.54 -0.42 -7.86
CA CYS A 490 -28.78 0.45 -9.03
C CYS A 490 -28.91 -0.31 -10.34
N GLU A 491 -28.96 -1.64 -10.29
CA GLU A 491 -29.16 -2.56 -11.42
C GLU A 491 -28.08 -2.46 -12.51
N PHE A 492 -27.00 -1.74 -12.24
CA PHE A 492 -25.90 -1.57 -13.17
C PHE A 492 -25.06 -2.85 -13.29
N CYS A 493 -24.74 -3.23 -14.53
CA CYS A 493 -23.89 -4.38 -14.85
C CYS A 493 -22.64 -3.95 -15.64
N CYS A 494 -22.85 -3.44 -16.85
CA CYS A 494 -21.88 -2.70 -17.66
C CYS A 494 -22.64 -1.82 -18.67
N LYS A 495 -21.97 -0.84 -19.32
CA LYS A 495 -22.60 0.25 -20.10
C LYS A 495 -23.49 -0.18 -21.28
N THR A 496 -23.59 -1.46 -21.63
CA THR A 496 -24.15 -1.93 -22.92
C THR A 496 -25.10 -3.11 -22.81
N CYS A 497 -25.42 -3.61 -21.62
CA CYS A 497 -26.49 -4.61 -21.50
C CYS A 497 -27.83 -3.89 -21.52
N LYS A 498 -28.67 -4.17 -22.52
CA LYS A 498 -30.09 -3.83 -22.46
C LYS A 498 -30.60 -4.44 -21.15
N SER A 499 -31.23 -3.62 -20.33
CA SER A 499 -31.81 -4.00 -19.04
C SER A 499 -32.52 -5.35 -19.14
N LEU A 500 -32.37 -6.17 -18.08
CA LEU A 500 -33.26 -7.31 -17.84
C LEU A 500 -34.73 -6.85 -17.81
#